data_AF-A0A4R0K3Q9-F1
#
_entry.id   AF-A0A4R0K3Q9-F1
#
_cell.length_a   1.000
_cell.length_b   1.000
_cell.length_c   1.000
_cell.angle_alpha   90.00
_cell.angle_beta   90.00
_cell.angle_gamma   90.00
#
_symmetry.space_group_name_H-M   'P 1'
#
loop_
_entity.id
_entity.type
_entity.pdbx_description
1 polymer ?
#
loop_
_entity_poly.entity_id
_entity_poly.type
_entity_poly.pdbx_seq_one_letter_code
_entity_poly.pdbx_strand_id
1 'polypeptide(L)'
;MPSWNRSLVAVPAAIAVVAVAGGGLLAAARGPRDQSGAAAAPLSATVAKASAATKTRAATKVAVDATKLPTGRDPQLTYVRGRAVLGGVGRPVRVPGEYEIAAAARLWDTTLTVQITSATSSLLMIQDYTGKVVNEIRSVDSLVTSADGKYVAYASGGQFSDHQSGGTLYFQEHNTGPADVLRQPKLTDVAVLAVVGHEVYFRGGTEPGSAWDLYRWDTEKMSVQKLSKVKSPLSVAADGSLAAGMTIFTDSGQCTAVLDVAGQLQRWRTCQYRLDRFSPGDAFVVGLPPGTGEPYGEKRTAVLDARTGKLLREWTAPSLRAAVAEDDDHLLLQWHDRQEPQSRSALVRCTVSTGDCELATPISPEPLLLGS
;
A
#
# COMPACT_ATOMS: atom_id res chain seq x y z
N MET A 1 25.10 -12.78 -52.66
CA MET A 1 25.42 -11.35 -52.86
C MET A 1 24.13 -10.65 -53.28
N PRO A 2 23.78 -9.44 -52.80
CA PRO A 2 24.30 -8.62 -51.69
C PRO A 2 23.20 -8.48 -50.59
N SER A 3 23.28 -7.81 -49.43
CA SER A 3 24.33 -7.30 -48.54
C SER A 3 23.55 -6.73 -47.35
N TRP A 4 23.89 -7.10 -46.11
CA TRP A 4 23.36 -6.45 -44.91
C TRP A 4 23.84 -5.00 -44.85
N ASN A 5 22.96 -4.06 -44.49
CA ASN A 5 23.36 -2.75 -43.99
C ASN A 5 22.68 -2.47 -42.65
N ARG A 6 23.41 -2.77 -41.58
CA ARG A 6 23.21 -2.20 -40.25
C ARG A 6 23.81 -0.79 -40.27
N SER A 7 23.02 0.21 -39.94
CA SER A 7 23.56 1.52 -39.57
C SER A 7 23.72 1.57 -38.06
N LEU A 8 24.96 1.44 -37.62
CA LEU A 8 25.44 1.84 -36.29
C LEU A 8 25.51 3.37 -36.29
N VAL A 9 24.69 4.01 -35.45
CA VAL A 9 24.90 5.41 -35.07
C VAL A 9 25.51 5.40 -33.68
N ALA A 10 26.82 5.59 -33.63
CA ALA A 10 27.56 5.92 -32.42
C ALA A 10 27.40 7.43 -32.18
N VAL A 11 26.82 7.82 -31.05
CA VAL A 11 26.82 9.20 -30.56
C VAL A 11 27.86 9.28 -29.45
N PRO A 12 28.87 10.17 -29.54
CA PRO A 12 29.85 10.37 -28.48
C PRO A 12 29.23 11.11 -27.29
N ALA A 13 29.53 10.59 -26.11
CA ALA A 13 29.24 11.17 -24.82
C ALA A 13 30.02 12.49 -24.62
N ALA A 14 29.30 13.55 -24.23
CA ALA A 14 29.90 14.72 -23.60
C ALA A 14 29.43 14.74 -22.14
N ILE A 15 30.35 14.37 -21.26
CA ILE A 15 30.19 14.42 -19.80
C ILE A 15 30.50 15.86 -19.36
N ALA A 16 29.50 16.56 -18.85
CA ALA A 16 29.70 17.75 -18.04
C ALA A 16 29.36 17.39 -16.58
N VAL A 17 30.38 17.13 -15.78
CA VAL A 17 30.25 17.03 -14.32
C VAL A 17 30.20 18.47 -13.79
N VAL A 18 29.02 18.90 -13.36
CA VAL A 18 28.89 20.04 -12.45
C VAL A 18 28.57 19.47 -11.08
N ALA A 19 29.55 19.53 -10.18
CA ALA A 19 29.37 19.22 -8.78
C ALA A 19 28.45 20.27 -8.14
N VAL A 20 27.24 19.88 -7.76
CA VAL A 20 26.43 20.62 -6.80
C VAL A 20 26.63 19.96 -5.44
N ALA A 21 27.58 20.50 -4.70
CA ALA A 21 27.64 20.34 -3.25
C ALA A 21 26.58 21.27 -2.64
N GLY A 22 25.61 20.70 -1.91
CA GLY A 22 24.69 21.47 -1.09
C GLY A 22 23.33 20.79 -0.92
N GLY A 23 23.05 20.30 0.30
CA GLY A 23 21.70 19.83 0.62
C GLY A 23 21.53 18.87 1.79
N GLY A 24 22.54 18.67 2.65
CA GLY A 24 22.32 18.04 3.96
C GLY A 24 21.60 19.00 4.91
N LEU A 25 20.65 18.47 5.69
CA LEU A 25 20.10 19.02 6.94
C LEU A 25 19.16 20.23 6.86
N LEU A 26 17.91 20.04 6.44
CA LEU A 26 16.81 20.96 6.81
C LEU A 26 15.51 20.20 7.17
N ALA A 27 15.55 19.36 8.21
CA ALA A 27 14.33 18.93 8.90
C ALA A 27 14.49 18.67 10.42
N ALA A 28 15.65 18.91 11.04
CA ALA A 28 15.88 18.63 12.46
C ALA A 28 16.51 19.79 13.27
N ALA A 29 16.49 21.04 12.78
CA ALA A 29 17.08 22.19 13.47
C ALA A 29 16.14 23.39 13.64
N ARG A 30 14.82 23.15 13.79
CA ARG A 30 13.92 24.15 14.40
C ARG A 30 13.63 23.72 15.84
N GLY A 31 14.62 23.93 16.70
CA GLY A 31 14.33 24.08 18.13
C GLY A 31 13.37 25.26 18.34
N PRO A 32 12.56 25.24 19.40
CA PRO A 32 11.70 26.37 19.74
C PRO A 32 12.55 27.65 19.81
N ARG A 33 12.17 28.68 19.05
CA ARG A 33 12.75 30.01 19.21
C ARG A 33 12.32 30.54 20.57
N ASP A 34 13.28 30.88 21.42
CA ASP A 34 13.05 31.67 22.62
C ASP A 34 12.40 32.99 22.20
N GLN A 35 11.09 33.12 22.46
CA GLN A 35 10.43 34.42 22.46
C GLN A 35 10.78 35.11 23.79
N SER A 36 11.95 35.75 23.82
CA SER A 36 12.30 36.71 24.86
C SER A 36 11.41 37.95 24.70
N GLY A 37 10.30 38.02 25.44
CA GLY A 37 9.46 39.22 25.49
C GLY A 37 8.02 39.06 25.98
N ALA A 38 7.48 37.85 26.11
CA ALA A 38 6.15 37.65 26.69
C ALA A 38 6.28 37.31 28.18
N ALA A 39 6.15 38.31 29.05
CA ALA A 39 5.98 38.08 30.48
C ALA A 39 4.64 37.34 30.68
N ALA A 40 4.70 36.02 30.82
CA ALA A 40 3.54 35.21 31.17
C ALA A 40 3.08 35.57 32.59
N ALA A 41 1.86 36.07 32.72
CA ALA A 41 1.21 36.21 34.01
C ALA A 41 1.08 34.82 34.68
N PRO A 42 1.31 34.70 36.00
CA PRO A 42 1.20 33.43 36.69
C PRO A 42 -0.24 32.92 36.62
N LEU A 43 -0.46 31.84 35.88
CA LEU A 43 -1.71 31.08 35.91
C LEU A 43 -1.76 30.33 37.24
N SER A 44 -2.48 30.88 38.21
CA SER A 44 -2.95 30.14 39.39
C SER A 44 -4.03 29.13 38.97
N ALA A 45 -3.63 28.07 38.28
CA ALA A 45 -4.51 26.96 37.95
C ALA A 45 -4.38 25.89 39.05
N THR A 46 -5.43 25.78 39.86
CA THR A 46 -5.65 24.70 40.80
C THR A 46 -5.55 23.37 40.04
N VAL A 47 -4.52 22.56 40.34
CA VAL A 47 -4.34 21.23 39.74
C VAL A 47 -5.50 20.35 40.20
N ALA A 48 -6.50 20.18 39.33
CA ALA A 48 -7.59 19.25 39.56
C ALA A 48 -6.99 17.84 39.67
N LYS A 49 -7.23 17.21 40.83
CA LYS A 49 -6.83 15.85 41.15
C LYS A 49 -7.33 14.92 40.04
N ALA A 50 -6.40 14.35 39.26
CA ALA A 50 -6.71 13.43 38.17
C ALA A 50 -7.55 12.27 38.72
N SER A 51 -8.84 12.27 38.39
CA SER A 51 -9.74 11.18 38.73
C SER A 51 -9.25 9.94 37.99
N ALA A 52 -8.96 8.88 38.74
CA ALA A 52 -8.54 7.60 38.19
C ALA A 52 -9.68 7.03 37.34
N ALA A 53 -9.68 7.32 36.05
CA ALA A 53 -10.63 6.75 35.11
C ALA A 53 -10.40 5.24 35.07
N THR A 54 -11.40 4.49 35.53
CA THR A 54 -11.48 3.05 35.39
C THR A 54 -11.27 2.70 33.92
N LYS A 55 -10.13 2.06 33.60
CA LYS A 55 -9.83 1.58 32.24
C LYS A 55 -10.80 0.45 31.89
N THR A 56 -12.00 0.78 31.44
CA THR A 56 -12.89 -0.19 30.81
C THR A 56 -12.16 -0.76 29.60
N ARG A 57 -11.91 -2.07 29.61
CA ARG A 57 -11.25 -2.76 28.50
C ARG A 57 -12.11 -2.59 27.25
N ALA A 58 -11.57 -1.90 26.25
CA ALA A 58 -12.29 -1.62 25.02
C ALA A 58 -12.69 -2.92 24.31
N ALA A 59 -13.90 -2.94 23.72
CA ALA A 59 -14.51 -4.14 23.16
C ALA A 59 -13.73 -4.65 21.93
N THR A 60 -13.28 -5.91 21.95
CA THR A 60 -12.50 -6.50 20.83
C THR A 60 -13.28 -6.57 19.52
N LYS A 61 -14.63 -6.55 19.56
CA LYS A 61 -15.49 -6.58 18.37
C LYS A 61 -16.32 -5.30 18.29
N VAL A 62 -16.33 -4.64 17.14
CA VAL A 62 -17.02 -3.37 16.90
C VAL A 62 -17.89 -3.47 15.64
N ALA A 63 -19.18 -3.20 15.77
CA ALA A 63 -20.07 -3.09 14.62
C ALA A 63 -19.99 -1.68 14.02
N VAL A 64 -19.74 -1.59 12.71
CA VAL A 64 -19.59 -0.32 11.98
C VAL A 64 -20.85 -0.05 11.17
N ASP A 65 -21.55 1.03 11.55
CA ASP A 65 -22.66 1.59 10.80
C ASP A 65 -22.30 3.03 10.42
N ALA A 66 -21.78 3.22 9.20
CA ALA A 66 -21.31 4.52 8.72
C ALA A 66 -22.39 5.61 8.74
N THR A 67 -23.67 5.24 8.72
CA THR A 67 -24.78 6.21 8.78
C THR A 67 -24.97 6.85 10.15
N LYS A 68 -24.38 6.27 11.19
CA LYS A 68 -24.46 6.72 12.58
C LYS A 68 -23.15 7.30 13.11
N LEU A 69 -22.08 7.26 12.33
CA LEU A 69 -20.77 7.75 12.75
C LEU A 69 -20.72 9.28 12.69
N PRO A 70 -20.02 9.94 13.63
CA PRO A 70 -19.72 11.36 13.49
C PRO A 70 -18.78 11.58 12.30
N THR A 71 -18.84 12.77 11.69
CA THR A 71 -17.82 13.20 10.73
C THR A 71 -16.48 13.33 11.44
N GLY A 72 -15.46 12.71 10.84
CA GLY A 72 -14.11 12.66 11.36
C GLY A 72 -13.11 13.48 10.55
N ARG A 73 -11.84 13.12 10.68
CA ARG A 73 -10.76 13.67 9.86
C ARG A 73 -10.77 13.08 8.45
N ASP A 74 -10.40 13.89 7.45
CA ASP A 74 -10.14 13.41 6.10
C ASP A 74 -9.01 12.33 6.08
N PRO A 75 -9.06 11.35 5.16
CA PRO A 75 -8.01 10.35 5.02
C PRO A 75 -6.64 10.97 4.70
N GLN A 76 -5.60 10.51 5.37
CA GLN A 76 -4.21 10.86 5.09
C GLN A 76 -3.60 10.00 3.99
N LEU A 77 -4.17 8.82 3.72
CA LEU A 77 -3.76 7.98 2.60
C LEU A 77 -4.44 8.42 1.30
N THR A 78 -3.80 8.08 0.17
CA THR A 78 -4.40 8.25 -1.14
C THR A 78 -5.64 7.37 -1.28
N TYR A 79 -6.67 7.89 -1.93
CA TYR A 79 -7.87 7.14 -2.32
C TYR A 79 -8.46 7.72 -3.60
N VAL A 80 -9.37 6.99 -4.23
CA VAL A 80 -10.09 7.43 -5.42
C VAL A 80 -11.57 7.54 -5.10
N ARG A 81 -12.19 8.64 -5.51
CA ARG A 81 -13.64 8.80 -5.52
C ARG A 81 -14.09 9.16 -6.94
N GLY A 82 -14.91 8.31 -7.53
CA GLY A 82 -15.26 8.40 -8.95
C GLY A 82 -14.02 8.32 -9.83
N ARG A 83 -13.60 9.47 -10.37
CA ARG A 83 -12.38 9.63 -11.20
C ARG A 83 -11.37 10.59 -10.59
N ALA A 84 -11.54 11.00 -9.33
CA ALA A 84 -10.63 11.90 -8.64
C ALA A 84 -9.76 11.12 -7.65
N VAL A 85 -8.43 11.26 -7.78
CA VAL A 85 -7.47 10.83 -6.77
C VAL A 85 -7.38 11.91 -5.71
N LEU A 86 -7.65 11.55 -4.47
CA LEU A 86 -7.76 12.38 -3.28
C LEU A 86 -6.85 11.84 -2.17
N GLY A 87 -6.69 12.59 -1.09
CA GLY A 87 -5.84 12.20 0.05
C GLY A 87 -4.35 12.07 -0.30
N GLY A 88 -3.54 11.71 0.68
CA GLY A 88 -2.08 11.69 0.53
C GLY A 88 -1.45 13.06 0.33
N VAL A 89 -0.17 13.06 -0.01
CA VAL A 89 0.57 14.27 -0.40
C VAL A 89 0.07 14.79 -1.75
N GLY A 90 -0.10 16.10 -1.91
CA GLY A 90 -0.51 16.73 -3.18
C GLY A 90 -2.00 17.11 -3.28
N ARG A 91 -2.38 17.74 -4.39
CA ARG A 91 -3.75 18.24 -4.62
C ARG A 91 -4.65 17.18 -5.27
N PRO A 92 -5.98 17.28 -5.20
CA PRO A 92 -6.88 16.44 -5.99
C PRO A 92 -6.50 16.42 -7.48
N VAL A 93 -6.41 15.22 -8.07
CA VAL A 93 -6.11 15.03 -9.51
C VAL A 93 -7.23 14.23 -10.15
N ARG A 94 -7.74 14.70 -11.29
CA ARG A 94 -8.73 13.97 -12.08
C ARG A 94 -8.03 13.04 -13.07
N VAL A 95 -8.41 11.77 -13.06
CA VAL A 95 -7.87 10.75 -13.97
C VAL A 95 -8.69 10.75 -15.27
N PRO A 96 -8.09 11.00 -16.43
CA PRO A 96 -8.79 11.02 -17.72
C PRO A 96 -9.18 9.62 -18.19
N GLY A 97 -10.23 9.52 -19.01
CA GLY A 97 -10.75 8.25 -19.53
C GLY A 97 -11.88 7.64 -18.70
N GLU A 98 -12.35 6.47 -19.15
CA GLU A 98 -13.55 5.78 -18.63
C GLU A 98 -13.25 4.40 -18.01
N TYR A 99 -12.02 3.90 -18.17
CA TYR A 99 -11.60 2.61 -17.64
C TYR A 99 -11.63 2.55 -16.11
N GLU A 100 -11.93 1.39 -15.55
CA GLU A 100 -11.90 1.17 -14.10
C GLU A 100 -10.50 1.43 -13.54
N ILE A 101 -10.41 2.13 -12.40
CA ILE A 101 -9.15 2.33 -11.69
C ILE A 101 -9.02 1.19 -10.69
N ALA A 102 -7.97 0.38 -10.83
CA ALA A 102 -7.69 -0.76 -9.96
C ALA A 102 -6.70 -0.44 -8.83
N ALA A 103 -5.82 0.54 -9.05
CA ALA A 103 -4.90 1.02 -8.04
C ALA A 103 -4.60 2.51 -8.27
N ALA A 104 -4.31 3.22 -7.18
CA ALA A 104 -3.85 4.60 -7.23
C ALA A 104 -2.81 4.84 -6.14
N ALA A 105 -1.74 5.52 -6.51
CA ALA A 105 -0.70 5.92 -5.58
C ALA A 105 -0.21 7.33 -5.90
N ARG A 106 0.50 7.93 -4.94
CA ARG A 106 1.15 9.22 -5.13
C ARG A 106 2.62 9.13 -4.77
N LEU A 107 3.43 9.70 -5.65
CA LEU A 107 4.83 10.00 -5.43
C LEU A 107 4.94 11.53 -5.40
N TRP A 108 4.68 12.11 -4.23
CA TRP A 108 4.58 13.56 -4.03
C TRP A 108 3.55 14.24 -4.94
N ASP A 109 4.04 14.89 -5.98
CA ASP A 109 3.29 15.68 -6.94
C ASP A 109 2.97 14.88 -8.22
N THR A 110 3.45 13.63 -8.30
CA THR A 110 3.13 12.68 -9.36
C THR A 110 2.03 11.73 -8.89
N THR A 111 0.99 11.56 -9.71
CA THR A 111 -0.10 10.62 -9.49
C THR A 111 0.05 9.43 -10.41
N LEU A 112 0.02 8.22 -9.86
CA LEU A 112 0.11 6.96 -10.58
C LEU A 112 -1.23 6.23 -10.45
N THR A 113 -1.82 5.81 -11.57
CA THR A 113 -3.07 5.04 -11.56
C THR A 113 -2.99 3.84 -12.49
N VAL A 114 -3.36 2.66 -11.98
CA VAL A 114 -3.53 1.47 -12.80
C VAL A 114 -4.97 1.40 -13.26
N GLN A 115 -5.19 1.34 -14.57
CA GLN A 115 -6.49 1.25 -15.21
C GLN A 115 -6.68 -0.10 -15.87
N ILE A 116 -7.84 -0.74 -15.69
CA ILE A 116 -8.20 -1.99 -16.35
C ILE A 116 -8.88 -1.65 -17.68
N THR A 117 -8.18 -1.94 -18.77
CA THR A 117 -8.64 -1.65 -20.15
C THR A 117 -9.44 -2.79 -20.77
N SER A 118 -9.20 -4.02 -20.31
CA SER A 118 -9.98 -5.23 -20.61
C SER A 118 -9.73 -6.27 -19.52
N ALA A 119 -10.38 -7.43 -19.58
CA ALA A 119 -10.15 -8.53 -18.64
C ALA A 119 -8.67 -9.00 -18.59
N THR A 120 -7.89 -8.73 -19.63
CA THR A 120 -6.53 -9.22 -19.83
C THR A 120 -5.56 -8.09 -20.23
N SER A 121 -5.90 -6.85 -19.90
CA SER A 121 -5.04 -5.70 -20.21
C SER A 121 -5.26 -4.57 -19.24
N SER A 122 -4.15 -4.02 -18.78
CA SER A 122 -4.10 -2.85 -17.90
C SER A 122 -3.13 -1.79 -18.42
N LEU A 123 -3.22 -0.60 -17.86
CA LEU A 123 -2.37 0.54 -18.17
C LEU A 123 -2.03 1.28 -16.87
N LEU A 124 -0.75 1.50 -16.61
CA LEU A 124 -0.32 2.51 -15.65
C LEU A 124 -0.30 3.86 -16.36
N MET A 125 -1.08 4.81 -15.84
CA MET A 125 -1.08 6.20 -16.26
C MET A 125 -0.36 7.04 -15.19
N ILE A 126 0.62 7.82 -15.63
CA ILE A 126 1.40 8.71 -14.77
C ILE A 126 1.03 10.15 -15.11
N GLN A 127 0.54 10.89 -14.12
CA GLN A 127 0.13 12.29 -14.23
C GLN A 127 1.04 13.17 -13.38
N ASP A 128 1.39 14.35 -13.89
CA ASP A 128 2.07 15.38 -13.12
C ASP A 128 1.11 16.11 -12.15
N TYR A 129 1.65 17.10 -11.43
CA TYR A 129 0.92 17.86 -10.42
C TYR A 129 -0.26 18.69 -10.98
N THR A 130 -0.30 18.92 -12.29
CA THR A 130 -1.41 19.60 -12.98
C THR A 130 -2.48 18.62 -13.44
N GLY A 131 -2.24 17.32 -13.31
CA GLY A 131 -3.08 16.26 -13.84
C GLY A 131 -2.82 15.97 -15.32
N LYS A 132 -1.75 16.52 -15.92
CA LYS A 132 -1.38 16.19 -17.30
C LYS A 132 -0.73 14.80 -17.33
N VAL A 133 -1.17 13.95 -18.26
CA VAL A 133 -0.53 12.65 -18.50
C VAL A 133 0.85 12.87 -19.09
N VAL A 134 1.88 12.38 -18.39
CA VAL A 134 3.29 12.50 -18.80
C VAL A 134 3.88 11.18 -19.28
N ASN A 135 3.30 10.05 -18.86
CA ASN A 135 3.73 8.73 -19.31
C ASN A 135 2.60 7.70 -19.19
N GLU A 136 2.71 6.63 -19.99
CA GLU A 136 1.81 5.49 -19.99
C GLU A 136 2.60 4.19 -20.16
N ILE A 137 2.36 3.22 -19.29
CA ILE A 137 3.04 1.91 -19.32
C ILE A 137 1.99 0.82 -19.35
N ARG A 138 2.01 -0.01 -20.39
CA ARG A 138 1.04 -1.10 -20.58
C ARG A 138 1.32 -2.27 -19.65
N SER A 139 0.26 -3.03 -19.38
CA SER A 139 0.28 -4.31 -18.68
C SER A 139 0.81 -4.24 -17.24
N VAL A 140 0.73 -3.08 -16.59
CA VAL A 140 1.06 -2.92 -15.16
C VAL A 140 -0.12 -3.37 -14.31
N ASP A 141 0.12 -4.24 -13.34
CA ASP A 141 -0.93 -4.87 -12.52
C ASP A 141 -0.73 -4.67 -11.01
N SER A 142 0.45 -4.27 -10.60
CA SER A 142 0.80 -4.00 -9.21
C SER A 142 1.54 -2.68 -9.10
N LEU A 143 1.21 -1.94 -8.05
CA LEU A 143 1.70 -0.61 -7.74
C LEU A 143 1.80 -0.52 -6.23
N VAL A 144 2.95 -0.11 -5.70
CA VAL A 144 3.19 0.04 -4.26
C VAL A 144 4.07 1.26 -4.03
N THR A 145 3.73 2.06 -3.02
CA THR A 145 4.59 3.15 -2.54
C THR A 145 5.30 2.77 -1.25
N SER A 146 6.48 3.36 -1.02
CA SER A 146 7.14 3.26 0.29
C SER A 146 6.34 4.01 1.35
N ALA A 147 6.45 3.57 2.61
CA ALA A 147 5.75 4.20 3.73
C ALA A 147 6.10 5.69 3.93
N ASP A 148 7.30 6.12 3.51
CA ASP A 148 7.74 7.51 3.55
C ASP A 148 7.36 8.33 2.31
N GLY A 149 6.69 7.72 1.33
CA GLY A 149 6.24 8.35 0.09
C GLY A 149 7.36 8.82 -0.84
N LYS A 150 8.60 8.34 -0.65
CA LYS A 150 9.75 8.74 -1.48
C LYS A 150 9.99 7.85 -2.69
N TYR A 151 9.45 6.63 -2.65
CA TYR A 151 9.67 5.63 -3.67
C TYR A 151 8.35 5.01 -4.11
N VAL A 152 8.31 4.60 -5.38
CA VAL A 152 7.23 3.80 -5.93
C VAL A 152 7.84 2.67 -6.75
N ALA A 153 7.25 1.49 -6.65
CA ALA A 153 7.56 0.40 -7.54
C ALA A 153 6.28 -0.18 -8.12
N TYR A 154 6.39 -0.66 -9.34
CA TYR A 154 5.27 -1.27 -10.05
C TYR A 154 5.79 -2.39 -10.95
N ALA A 155 4.92 -3.34 -11.26
CA ALA A 155 5.30 -4.46 -12.12
C ALA A 155 4.25 -4.74 -13.20
N SER A 156 4.75 -5.30 -14.30
CA SER A 156 3.98 -5.94 -15.36
C SER A 156 4.27 -7.43 -15.42
N GLY A 157 3.35 -8.24 -15.93
CA GLY A 157 3.51 -9.70 -16.07
C GLY A 157 2.86 -10.50 -14.94
N GLY A 158 1.89 -9.89 -14.27
CA GLY A 158 1.06 -10.41 -13.21
C GLY A 158 -0.36 -10.74 -13.69
N GLN A 159 -1.35 -10.45 -12.85
CA GLN A 159 -2.72 -10.97 -12.97
C GLN A 159 -3.42 -10.66 -14.31
N PHE A 160 -3.20 -9.49 -14.89
CA PHE A 160 -3.87 -9.08 -16.12
C PHE A 160 -3.14 -9.55 -17.39
N SER A 161 -2.10 -10.37 -17.30
CA SER A 161 -1.26 -10.76 -18.45
C SER A 161 -1.51 -12.17 -18.97
N ASP A 162 -2.68 -12.76 -18.70
CA ASP A 162 -3.00 -14.17 -18.99
C ASP A 162 -1.96 -15.15 -18.41
N HIS A 163 -1.33 -14.78 -17.29
CA HIS A 163 -0.27 -15.54 -16.63
C HIS A 163 0.92 -15.87 -17.56
N GLN A 164 1.17 -15.03 -18.58
CA GLN A 164 2.29 -15.24 -19.48
C GLN A 164 3.63 -15.14 -18.74
N SER A 165 4.59 -15.95 -19.19
CA SER A 165 5.95 -15.86 -18.67
C SER A 165 6.57 -14.52 -19.03
N GLY A 166 7.21 -13.90 -18.05
CA GLY A 166 7.96 -12.66 -18.21
C GLY A 166 7.33 -11.52 -17.41
N GLY A 167 8.03 -11.11 -16.36
CA GLY A 167 7.72 -9.88 -15.63
C GLY A 167 8.72 -8.77 -15.91
N THR A 168 8.28 -7.53 -15.74
CA THR A 168 9.17 -6.36 -15.66
C THR A 168 8.80 -5.57 -14.42
N LEU A 169 9.80 -5.31 -13.57
CA LEU A 169 9.67 -4.44 -12.42
C LEU A 169 10.28 -3.08 -12.74
N TYR A 170 9.66 -2.06 -12.20
CA TYR A 170 10.08 -0.67 -12.30
C TYR A 170 10.22 -0.10 -10.89
N PHE A 171 11.25 0.70 -10.67
CA PHE A 171 11.46 1.45 -9.43
C PHE A 171 11.72 2.91 -9.76
N GLN A 172 11.01 3.80 -9.08
CA GLN A 172 11.13 5.23 -9.29
C GLN A 172 11.19 5.94 -7.93
N GLU A 173 12.16 6.85 -7.79
CA GLU A 173 12.24 7.79 -6.68
C GLU A 173 11.68 9.16 -7.11
N HIS A 174 11.32 9.97 -6.12
CA HIS A 174 10.79 11.31 -6.38
C HIS A 174 11.85 12.21 -7.04
N ASN A 175 11.46 12.93 -8.10
CA ASN A 175 12.27 13.90 -8.86
C ASN A 175 13.51 13.36 -9.55
N THR A 176 13.67 12.04 -9.70
CA THR A 176 14.71 11.53 -10.57
C THR A 176 14.11 10.96 -11.84
N GLY A 177 14.98 10.76 -12.83
CA GLY A 177 14.62 10.61 -14.22
C GLY A 177 13.88 9.31 -14.53
N PRO A 178 14.31 8.54 -15.54
CA PRO A 178 13.64 7.30 -15.87
C PRO A 178 13.72 6.30 -14.70
N ALA A 179 12.66 5.50 -14.53
CA ALA A 179 12.64 4.42 -13.55
C ALA A 179 13.78 3.41 -13.83
N ASP A 180 14.35 2.84 -12.77
CA ASP A 180 15.16 1.63 -12.87
C ASP A 180 14.29 0.46 -13.33
N VAL A 181 14.85 -0.43 -14.14
CA VAL A 181 14.09 -1.52 -14.78
C VAL A 181 14.77 -2.86 -14.58
N LEU A 182 14.02 -3.83 -14.08
CA LEU A 182 14.46 -5.22 -13.92
C LEU A 182 13.54 -6.16 -14.70
N ARG A 183 14.12 -6.92 -15.64
CA ARG A 183 13.39 -7.95 -16.40
C ARG A 183 13.52 -9.32 -15.76
N GLN A 184 12.41 -10.02 -15.61
CA GLN A 184 12.30 -11.37 -15.05
C GLN A 184 11.65 -12.30 -16.08
N PRO A 185 12.34 -12.68 -17.17
CA PRO A 185 11.73 -13.39 -18.29
C PRO A 185 11.21 -14.79 -17.93
N LYS A 186 11.69 -15.37 -16.82
CA LYS A 186 11.36 -16.72 -16.35
C LYS A 186 10.31 -16.75 -15.25
N LEU A 187 9.85 -15.59 -14.77
CA LEU A 187 8.84 -15.52 -13.72
C LEU A 187 7.48 -15.25 -14.34
N THR A 188 6.46 -15.86 -13.75
CA THR A 188 5.05 -15.58 -13.98
C THR A 188 4.48 -14.87 -12.75
N ASP A 189 3.31 -14.23 -12.89
CA ASP A 189 2.58 -13.63 -11.77
C ASP A 189 3.40 -12.62 -10.96
N VAL A 190 4.23 -11.82 -11.66
CA VAL A 190 5.13 -10.87 -11.00
C VAL A 190 4.31 -9.74 -10.41
N ALA A 191 4.42 -9.52 -9.08
CA ALA A 191 3.75 -8.43 -8.40
C ALA A 191 4.62 -7.83 -7.29
N VAL A 192 4.64 -6.48 -7.20
CA VAL A 192 5.30 -5.75 -6.12
C VAL A 192 4.49 -5.90 -4.83
N LEU A 193 5.19 -6.16 -3.72
CA LEU A 193 4.59 -6.31 -2.39
C LEU A 193 4.99 -5.19 -1.42
N ALA A 194 6.22 -4.68 -1.51
CA ALA A 194 6.70 -3.57 -0.68
C ALA A 194 7.91 -2.87 -1.32
N VAL A 195 8.16 -1.63 -0.88
CA VAL A 195 9.36 -0.86 -1.20
C VAL A 195 9.97 -0.34 0.10
N VAL A 196 11.22 -0.73 0.37
CA VAL A 196 11.96 -0.41 1.60
C VAL A 196 13.28 0.24 1.20
N GLY A 197 13.30 1.57 1.16
CA GLY A 197 14.43 2.30 0.58
C GLY A 197 14.65 1.90 -0.88
N HIS A 198 15.87 1.43 -1.20
CA HIS A 198 16.25 0.92 -2.52
C HIS A 198 16.04 -0.60 -2.68
N GLU A 199 15.26 -1.23 -1.80
CA GLU A 199 14.90 -2.64 -1.91
C GLU A 199 13.43 -2.78 -2.33
N VAL A 200 13.18 -3.47 -3.45
CA VAL A 200 11.84 -3.84 -3.92
C VAL A 200 11.59 -5.30 -3.56
N TYR A 201 10.56 -5.53 -2.75
CA TYR A 201 10.08 -6.87 -2.44
C TYR A 201 8.95 -7.23 -3.40
N PHE A 202 9.08 -8.37 -4.06
CA PHE A 202 8.11 -8.81 -5.06
C PHE A 202 7.92 -10.30 -5.02
N ARG A 203 6.78 -10.77 -5.53
CA ARG A 203 6.51 -12.19 -5.72
C ARG A 203 6.61 -12.58 -7.18
N GLY A 204 6.85 -13.86 -7.43
CA GLY A 204 6.73 -14.47 -8.75
C GLY A 204 6.72 -15.99 -8.66
N GLY A 205 6.01 -16.62 -9.59
CA GLY A 205 6.03 -18.07 -9.82
C GLY A 205 7.02 -18.43 -10.92
N THR A 206 7.42 -19.71 -11.00
CA THR A 206 8.22 -20.20 -12.15
C THR A 206 7.35 -20.83 -13.23
N GLU A 207 6.10 -21.14 -12.88
CA GLU A 207 5.11 -21.75 -13.76
C GLU A 207 3.73 -21.15 -13.46
N PRO A 208 2.83 -21.01 -14.46
CA PRO A 208 1.46 -20.55 -14.22
C PRO A 208 0.74 -21.41 -13.18
N GLY A 209 0.11 -20.77 -12.18
CA GLY A 209 -0.62 -21.47 -11.11
C GLY A 209 0.26 -22.12 -10.04
N SER A 210 1.58 -22.03 -10.14
CA SER A 210 2.49 -22.50 -9.08
C SER A 210 2.46 -21.57 -7.86
N ALA A 211 2.91 -22.09 -6.71
CA ALA A 211 3.11 -21.26 -5.52
C ALA A 211 4.16 -20.18 -5.80
N TRP A 212 3.89 -18.96 -5.36
CA TRP A 212 4.83 -17.86 -5.54
C TRP A 212 5.96 -17.93 -4.52
N ASP A 213 7.15 -17.49 -4.93
CA ASP A 213 8.27 -17.22 -4.04
C ASP A 213 8.41 -15.72 -3.80
N LEU A 214 8.94 -15.34 -2.64
CA LEU A 214 9.35 -13.97 -2.36
C LEU A 214 10.76 -13.71 -2.92
N TYR A 215 10.93 -12.55 -3.55
CA TYR A 215 12.19 -12.04 -4.06
C TYR A 215 12.44 -10.64 -3.50
N ARG A 216 13.72 -10.29 -3.39
CA ARG A 216 14.19 -8.95 -3.05
C ARG A 216 15.11 -8.45 -4.15
N TRP A 217 14.77 -7.32 -4.75
CA TRP A 217 15.61 -6.61 -5.71
C TRP A 217 16.25 -5.40 -5.04
N ASP A 218 17.57 -5.40 -4.99
CA ASP A 218 18.38 -4.23 -4.61
C ASP A 218 18.62 -3.39 -5.88
N THR A 219 18.03 -2.19 -5.93
CA THR A 219 18.03 -1.33 -7.12
C THR A 219 19.38 -0.67 -7.35
N GLU A 220 20.15 -0.39 -6.30
CA GLU A 220 21.50 0.17 -6.41
C GLU A 220 22.50 -0.86 -6.94
N LYS A 221 22.42 -2.10 -6.45
CA LYS A 221 23.32 -3.19 -6.88
C LYS A 221 22.82 -3.92 -8.12
N MET A 222 21.60 -3.62 -8.58
CA MET A 222 20.90 -4.33 -9.66
C MET A 222 20.93 -5.86 -9.47
N SER A 223 20.71 -6.31 -8.24
CA SER A 223 20.82 -7.72 -7.85
C SER A 223 19.50 -8.24 -7.28
N VAL A 224 19.22 -9.52 -7.52
CA VAL A 224 17.97 -10.16 -7.07
C VAL A 224 18.30 -11.36 -6.20
N GLN A 225 17.71 -11.40 -5.02
CA GLN A 225 17.81 -12.50 -4.08
C GLN A 225 16.45 -13.18 -3.89
N LYS A 226 16.42 -14.51 -4.04
CA LYS A 226 15.26 -15.33 -3.70
C LYS A 226 15.21 -15.62 -2.20
N LEU A 227 14.07 -15.35 -1.56
CA LEU A 227 13.81 -15.57 -0.14
C LEU A 227 12.93 -16.82 0.04
N SER A 228 13.53 -17.99 -0.19
CA SER A 228 12.84 -19.26 -0.45
C SER A 228 11.94 -19.82 0.67
N LYS A 229 12.03 -19.29 1.89
CA LYS A 229 11.22 -19.75 3.03
C LYS A 229 9.89 -19.03 3.17
N VAL A 230 9.72 -17.87 2.54
CA VAL A 230 8.43 -17.19 2.46
C VAL A 230 7.71 -17.70 1.21
N LYS A 231 6.87 -18.72 1.42
CA LYS A 231 6.03 -19.29 0.36
C LYS A 231 4.73 -18.52 0.23
N SER A 232 4.28 -18.35 -1.01
CA SER A 232 3.07 -17.63 -1.37
C SER A 232 2.91 -16.32 -0.60
N PRO A 233 3.89 -15.40 -0.69
CA PRO A 233 3.87 -14.15 0.04
C PRO A 233 2.64 -13.31 -0.33
N LEU A 234 2.03 -12.71 0.69
CA LEU A 234 0.88 -11.82 0.58
C LEU A 234 1.29 -10.36 0.82
N SER A 235 2.20 -10.12 1.78
CA SER A 235 2.77 -8.79 2.04
C SER A 235 4.11 -8.87 2.75
N VAL A 236 4.81 -7.74 2.75
CA VAL A 236 6.04 -7.49 3.50
C VAL A 236 5.84 -6.24 4.34
N ALA A 237 6.35 -6.24 5.56
CA ALA A 237 6.38 -5.11 6.48
C ALA A 237 7.11 -3.91 5.88
N ALA A 238 6.80 -2.70 6.38
CA ALA A 238 7.37 -1.47 5.85
C ALA A 238 8.88 -1.36 6.10
N ASP A 239 9.40 -2.04 7.13
CA ASP A 239 10.83 -2.15 7.42
C ASP A 239 11.52 -3.35 6.72
N GLY A 240 10.78 -4.17 5.98
CA GLY A 240 11.29 -5.36 5.29
C GLY A 240 11.65 -6.54 6.20
N SER A 241 11.41 -6.45 7.51
CA SER A 241 11.82 -7.45 8.51
C SER A 241 10.83 -8.59 8.65
N LEU A 242 9.54 -8.34 8.39
CA LEU A 242 8.46 -9.33 8.45
C LEU A 242 7.81 -9.54 7.09
N ALA A 243 7.32 -10.75 6.87
CA ALA A 243 6.47 -11.07 5.73
C ALA A 243 5.28 -11.92 6.16
N ALA A 244 4.13 -11.69 5.54
CA ALA A 244 2.97 -12.56 5.64
C ALA A 244 2.91 -13.47 4.41
N GLY A 245 2.64 -14.75 4.62
CA GLY A 245 2.52 -15.72 3.52
C GLY A 245 1.54 -16.84 3.81
N MET A 246 1.04 -17.48 2.75
CA MET A 246 0.18 -18.66 2.88
C MET A 246 1.03 -19.90 3.16
N THR A 247 0.79 -20.53 4.31
CA THR A 247 1.47 -21.76 4.73
C THR A 247 0.66 -23.01 4.36
N ILE A 248 -0.66 -22.87 4.30
CA ILE A 248 -1.60 -23.92 3.88
C ILE A 248 -2.62 -23.26 2.96
N PHE A 249 -2.80 -23.83 1.78
CA PHE A 249 -3.81 -23.42 0.81
C PHE A 249 -4.35 -24.68 0.13
N THR A 250 -5.42 -25.23 0.69
CA THR A 250 -6.08 -26.46 0.22
C THR A 250 -7.59 -26.26 0.24
N ASP A 251 -8.34 -27.13 -0.43
CA ASP A 251 -9.81 -27.09 -0.42
C ASP A 251 -10.41 -27.23 1.00
N SER A 252 -9.63 -27.79 1.92
CA SER A 252 -9.98 -27.99 3.32
C SER A 252 -9.65 -26.81 4.24
N GLY A 253 -8.97 -25.77 3.74
CA GLY A 253 -8.69 -24.58 4.52
C GLY A 253 -7.50 -23.75 4.06
N GLN A 254 -7.42 -22.55 4.63
CA GLN A 254 -6.35 -21.59 4.38
C GLN A 254 -5.71 -21.18 5.71
N CYS A 255 -4.39 -21.25 5.80
CA CYS A 255 -3.64 -20.73 6.93
C CYS A 255 -2.54 -19.79 6.45
N THR A 256 -2.40 -18.67 7.14
CA THR A 256 -1.34 -17.69 6.91
C THR A 256 -0.44 -17.58 8.13
N ALA A 257 0.79 -17.16 7.91
CA ALA A 257 1.77 -16.97 8.98
C ALA A 257 2.53 -15.67 8.78
N VAL A 258 3.05 -15.14 9.89
CA VAL A 258 4.09 -14.10 9.86
C VAL A 258 5.44 -14.76 10.02
N LEU A 259 6.37 -14.39 9.16
CA LEU A 259 7.74 -14.89 9.12
C LEU A 259 8.71 -13.73 9.28
N ASP A 260 9.81 -13.98 9.98
CA ASP A 260 10.99 -13.13 9.95
C ASP A 260 11.71 -13.31 8.62
N VAL A 261 11.96 -12.24 7.89
CA VAL A 261 12.56 -12.28 6.54
C VAL A 261 14.04 -12.65 6.60
N ALA A 262 14.79 -12.08 7.55
CA ALA A 262 16.24 -12.27 7.66
C ALA A 262 16.59 -13.66 8.21
N GLY A 263 15.96 -14.05 9.31
CA GLY A 263 16.10 -15.35 9.96
C GLY A 263 15.31 -16.46 9.29
N GLN A 264 14.36 -16.13 8.41
CA GLN A 264 13.49 -17.07 7.73
C GLN A 264 12.71 -17.98 8.70
N LEU A 265 12.34 -17.44 9.86
CA LEU A 265 11.66 -18.16 10.94
C LEU A 265 10.19 -17.75 11.02
N GLN A 266 9.30 -18.74 11.08
CA GLN A 266 7.89 -18.48 11.37
C GLN A 266 7.75 -17.96 12.80
N ARG A 267 7.16 -16.77 12.97
CA ARG A 267 6.88 -16.16 14.27
C ARG A 267 5.62 -16.74 14.88
N TRP A 268 4.54 -16.73 14.10
CA TRP A 268 3.24 -17.26 14.49
C TRP A 268 2.40 -17.56 13.24
N ARG A 269 1.32 -18.31 13.43
CA ARG A 269 0.42 -18.76 12.37
C ARG A 269 -1.03 -18.66 12.81
N THR A 270 -1.92 -18.36 11.87
CA THR A 270 -3.38 -18.40 12.06
C THR A 270 -4.07 -19.06 10.87
N CYS A 271 -5.18 -19.75 11.14
CA CYS A 271 -6.11 -20.27 10.12
C CYS A 271 -7.47 -19.58 10.20
N GLN A 272 -7.62 -18.62 11.11
CA GLN A 272 -8.84 -17.82 11.26
C GLN A 272 -8.83 -16.58 10.37
N TYR A 273 -7.65 -16.21 9.87
CA TYR A 273 -7.46 -15.01 9.07
C TYR A 273 -6.50 -15.27 7.90
N ARG A 274 -6.77 -14.64 6.76
CA ARG A 274 -5.80 -14.35 5.72
C ARG A 274 -5.14 -13.02 6.06
N LEU A 275 -3.85 -13.02 6.35
CA LEU A 275 -3.09 -11.80 6.61
C LEU A 275 -2.86 -11.04 5.30
N ASP A 276 -3.23 -9.77 5.28
CA ASP A 276 -3.20 -8.92 4.09
C ASP A 276 -2.02 -7.95 4.12
N ARG A 277 -2.06 -6.87 4.92
CA ARG A 277 -1.03 -5.83 4.96
C ARG A 277 -0.63 -5.47 6.39
N PHE A 278 0.63 -5.08 6.59
CA PHE A 278 1.14 -4.55 7.87
C PHE A 278 0.81 -3.06 8.01
N SER A 279 0.77 -2.57 9.25
CA SER A 279 0.78 -1.13 9.53
C SER A 279 2.15 -0.51 9.23
N PRO A 280 2.24 0.81 8.98
CA PRO A 280 3.50 1.44 8.57
C PRO A 280 4.69 1.28 9.54
N GLY A 281 4.47 1.12 10.84
CA GLY A 281 5.50 0.81 11.83
C GLY A 281 5.39 -0.61 12.40
N ASP A 282 4.71 -1.50 11.68
CA ASP A 282 4.63 -2.94 11.97
C ASP A 282 4.06 -3.27 13.35
N ALA A 283 3.21 -2.39 13.89
CA ALA A 283 2.48 -2.61 15.15
C ALA A 283 1.43 -3.72 14.99
N PHE A 284 0.74 -3.74 13.85
CA PHE A 284 -0.30 -4.73 13.57
C PHE A 284 -0.29 -5.19 12.10
N VAL A 285 -1.01 -6.28 11.84
CA VAL A 285 -1.30 -6.79 10.51
C VAL A 285 -2.80 -6.93 10.33
N VAL A 286 -3.30 -6.47 9.19
CA VAL A 286 -4.71 -6.59 8.80
C VAL A 286 -5.01 -8.05 8.46
N GLY A 287 -6.04 -8.60 9.07
CA GLY A 287 -6.56 -9.94 8.83
C GLY A 287 -7.94 -9.90 8.20
N LEU A 288 -8.11 -10.64 7.11
CA LEU A 288 -9.40 -10.88 6.45
C LEU A 288 -9.86 -12.31 6.76
N PRO A 289 -11.15 -12.68 6.58
CA PRO A 289 -11.59 -14.07 6.70
C PRO A 289 -10.75 -15.06 5.85
N PRO A 290 -10.71 -16.36 6.15
CA PRO A 290 -10.10 -17.33 5.23
C PRO A 290 -11.03 -17.53 4.02
N GLY A 291 -10.47 -17.84 2.85
CA GLY A 291 -11.26 -18.06 1.63
C GLY A 291 -11.90 -16.79 1.05
N THR A 292 -11.48 -15.60 1.51
CA THR A 292 -11.90 -14.29 0.99
C THR A 292 -11.73 -14.18 -0.53
N GLY A 293 -12.62 -13.41 -1.12
CA GLY A 293 -12.78 -13.28 -2.58
C GLY A 293 -14.22 -13.03 -2.99
N GLU A 294 -15.09 -12.67 -2.05
CA GLU A 294 -16.46 -12.28 -2.38
C GLU A 294 -16.40 -11.03 -3.27
N PRO A 295 -17.06 -11.02 -4.44
CA PRO A 295 -16.93 -9.95 -5.44
C PRO A 295 -17.36 -8.57 -4.92
N TYR A 296 -18.06 -8.54 -3.77
CA TYR A 296 -18.60 -7.33 -3.17
C TYR A 296 -18.09 -7.10 -1.74
N GLY A 297 -16.92 -7.65 -1.39
CA GLY A 297 -16.26 -7.43 -0.11
C GLY A 297 -16.74 -8.35 1.02
N GLU A 298 -16.07 -8.24 2.15
CA GLU A 298 -16.18 -9.14 3.30
C GLU A 298 -17.08 -8.54 4.40
N LYS A 299 -17.65 -9.35 5.27
CA LYS A 299 -18.47 -8.86 6.39
C LYS A 299 -17.68 -8.46 7.64
N ARG A 300 -16.38 -8.77 7.66
CA ARG A 300 -15.50 -8.47 8.79
C ARG A 300 -14.05 -8.26 8.37
N THR A 301 -13.35 -7.47 9.15
CA THR A 301 -11.90 -7.25 9.08
C THR A 301 -11.35 -7.24 10.50
N ALA A 302 -10.19 -7.84 10.70
CA ALA A 302 -9.48 -7.84 11.97
C ALA A 302 -8.13 -7.16 11.84
N VAL A 303 -7.58 -6.77 12.98
CA VAL A 303 -6.16 -6.41 13.14
C VAL A 303 -5.58 -7.25 14.25
N LEU A 304 -4.45 -7.88 13.95
CA LEU A 304 -3.70 -8.74 14.85
C LEU A 304 -2.37 -8.08 15.15
N ASP A 305 -1.90 -8.21 16.39
CA ASP A 305 -0.56 -7.80 16.78
C ASP A 305 0.47 -8.51 15.89
N ALA A 306 1.30 -7.74 15.18
CA ALA A 306 2.18 -8.29 14.14
C ALA A 306 3.24 -9.24 14.71
N ARG A 307 3.58 -9.11 16.00
CA ARG A 307 4.63 -9.91 16.67
C ARG A 307 4.10 -11.20 17.27
N THR A 308 2.87 -11.18 17.78
CA THR A 308 2.31 -12.27 18.59
C THR A 308 1.10 -12.96 17.94
N GLY A 309 0.48 -12.34 16.93
CA GLY A 309 -0.74 -12.84 16.31
C GLY A 309 -1.98 -12.70 17.20
N LYS A 310 -1.89 -11.95 18.30
CA LYS A 310 -3.02 -11.70 19.18
C LYS A 310 -4.02 -10.77 18.49
N LEU A 311 -5.30 -11.15 18.48
CA LEU A 311 -6.38 -10.27 18.02
C LEU A 311 -6.44 -8.99 18.88
N LEU A 312 -6.26 -7.84 18.25
CA LEU A 312 -6.38 -6.52 18.89
C LEU A 312 -7.81 -6.00 18.73
N ARG A 313 -8.33 -6.04 17.50
CA ARG A 313 -9.68 -5.58 17.17
C ARG A 313 -10.24 -6.29 15.94
N GLU A 314 -11.56 -6.43 15.90
CA GLU A 314 -12.33 -6.94 14.76
C GLU A 314 -13.51 -5.97 14.53
N TRP A 315 -13.69 -5.54 13.29
CA TRP A 315 -14.82 -4.73 12.85
C TRP A 315 -15.74 -5.55 11.96
N THR A 316 -17.04 -5.36 12.11
CA THR A 316 -18.06 -5.99 11.28
C THR A 316 -18.94 -4.94 10.61
N ALA A 317 -19.29 -5.14 9.34
CA ALA A 317 -20.18 -4.27 8.59
C ALA A 317 -20.96 -5.07 7.53
N PRO A 318 -21.95 -4.47 6.84
CA PRO A 318 -22.63 -5.13 5.73
C PRO A 318 -21.65 -5.57 4.62
N SER A 319 -20.69 -4.71 4.28
CA SER A 319 -19.58 -5.03 3.38
C SER A 319 -18.36 -4.12 3.64
N LEU A 320 -17.18 -4.74 3.68
CA LEU A 320 -15.86 -4.15 3.79
C LEU A 320 -15.03 -4.64 2.60
N ARG A 321 -14.80 -3.77 1.61
CA ARG A 321 -14.09 -4.16 0.37
C ARG A 321 -12.58 -4.08 0.48
N ALA A 322 -12.08 -3.23 1.38
CA ALA A 322 -10.67 -3.03 1.63
C ALA A 322 -10.47 -2.48 3.04
N ALA A 323 -9.28 -2.72 3.59
CA ALA A 323 -8.84 -2.14 4.84
C ALA A 323 -7.34 -1.84 4.78
N VAL A 324 -6.95 -0.62 5.10
CA VAL A 324 -5.55 -0.17 5.03
C VAL A 324 -5.21 0.61 6.29
N ALA A 325 -4.05 0.30 6.88
CA ALA A 325 -3.53 1.04 8.02
C ALA A 325 -3.10 2.44 7.57
N GLU A 326 -3.71 3.47 8.13
CA GLU A 326 -3.28 4.86 7.93
C GLU A 326 -2.01 5.17 8.73
N ASP A 327 -1.93 4.61 9.95
CA ASP A 327 -0.77 4.62 10.84
C ASP A 327 -0.85 3.40 11.79
N ASP A 328 -0.04 3.38 12.86
CA ASP A 328 0.03 2.27 13.81
C ASP A 328 -1.11 2.19 14.85
N ASP A 329 -2.08 3.12 14.81
CA ASP A 329 -3.29 3.04 15.63
C ASP A 329 -4.58 3.33 14.85
N HIS A 330 -4.51 3.61 13.54
CA HIS A 330 -5.69 3.92 12.74
C HIS A 330 -5.80 3.06 11.48
N LEU A 331 -6.99 2.52 11.28
CA LEU A 331 -7.37 1.70 10.13
C LEU A 331 -8.44 2.44 9.32
N LEU A 332 -8.21 2.59 8.01
CA LEU A 332 -9.25 3.00 7.06
C LEU A 332 -9.96 1.77 6.53
N LEU A 333 -11.28 1.77 6.62
CA LEU A 333 -12.17 0.74 6.11
C LEU A 333 -12.94 1.30 4.91
N GLN A 334 -12.89 0.59 3.78
CA GLN A 334 -13.77 0.84 2.64
C GLN A 334 -15.13 0.19 2.90
N TRP A 335 -16.01 0.95 3.53
CA TRP A 335 -17.34 0.51 3.93
C TRP A 335 -18.34 0.65 2.79
N HIS A 336 -19.21 -0.35 2.64
CA HIS A 336 -20.35 -0.33 1.74
C HIS A 336 -21.63 -0.67 2.50
N ASP A 337 -22.73 0.00 2.18
CA ASP A 337 -24.02 -0.21 2.85
C ASP A 337 -24.65 -1.58 2.57
N ARG A 338 -24.26 -2.21 1.45
CA ARG A 338 -24.74 -3.50 0.97
C ARG A 338 -23.66 -4.25 0.19
N GLN A 339 -23.80 -5.56 0.11
CA GLN A 339 -22.92 -6.46 -0.62
C GLN A 339 -23.35 -6.60 -2.10
N GLU A 340 -23.46 -5.45 -2.79
CA GLU A 340 -23.98 -5.36 -4.17
C GLU A 340 -23.17 -4.35 -5.00
N PRO A 341 -23.17 -4.44 -6.36
CA PRO A 341 -22.45 -3.52 -7.23
C PRO A 341 -22.79 -2.03 -6.99
N GLN A 342 -24.08 -1.71 -6.81
CA GLN A 342 -24.58 -0.32 -6.71
C GLN A 342 -24.69 0.18 -5.25
N SER A 343 -23.88 -0.37 -4.34
CA SER A 343 -23.85 0.04 -2.94
C SER A 343 -23.26 1.44 -2.77
N ARG A 344 -23.80 2.21 -1.83
CA ARG A 344 -23.18 3.47 -1.41
C ARG A 344 -21.97 3.15 -0.55
N SER A 345 -20.95 3.99 -0.64
CA SER A 345 -19.66 3.73 0.00
C SER A 345 -19.11 4.95 0.72
N ALA A 346 -18.32 4.70 1.75
CA ALA A 346 -17.57 5.70 2.51
C ALA A 346 -16.26 5.10 3.02
N LEU A 347 -15.29 5.96 3.30
CA LEU A 347 -14.17 5.62 4.15
C LEU A 347 -14.54 5.87 5.60
N VAL A 348 -14.36 4.84 6.41
CA VAL A 348 -14.51 4.90 7.86
C VAL A 348 -13.13 4.76 8.46
N ARG A 349 -12.74 5.69 9.33
CA ARG A 349 -11.49 5.64 10.07
C ARG A 349 -11.77 5.10 11.47
N CYS A 350 -11.08 4.03 11.86
CA CYS A 350 -11.25 3.40 13.16
C CYS A 350 -9.94 3.36 13.93
N THR A 351 -9.99 3.65 15.22
CA THR A 351 -8.84 3.59 16.13
C THR A 351 -8.69 2.15 16.64
N VAL A 352 -7.51 1.55 16.51
CA VAL A 352 -7.25 0.15 16.90
C VAL A 352 -7.32 0.01 18.42
N SER A 353 -6.69 0.92 19.15
CA SER A 353 -6.59 0.89 20.61
C SER A 353 -7.94 1.06 21.31
N THR A 354 -8.80 1.98 20.84
CA THR A 354 -10.10 2.29 21.46
C THR A 354 -11.29 1.63 20.77
N GLY A 355 -11.18 1.32 19.48
CA GLY A 355 -12.29 0.81 18.65
C GLY A 355 -13.26 1.87 18.17
N ASP A 356 -13.02 3.14 18.52
CA ASP A 356 -13.87 4.24 18.06
C ASP A 356 -13.71 4.42 16.55
N CYS A 357 -14.80 4.76 15.88
CA CYS A 357 -14.81 4.99 14.44
C CYS A 357 -15.46 6.33 14.10
N GLU A 358 -15.01 6.93 13.00
CA GLU A 358 -15.50 8.18 12.46
C GLU A 358 -15.63 8.09 10.94
N LEU A 359 -16.54 8.89 10.38
CA LEU A 359 -16.77 8.96 8.94
C LEU A 359 -15.72 9.89 8.32
N ALA A 360 -14.74 9.31 7.62
CA ALA A 360 -13.64 10.06 6.99
C ALA A 360 -14.02 10.65 5.63
N THR A 361 -15.03 10.10 4.96
CA THR A 361 -15.60 10.70 3.73
C THR A 361 -17.12 10.60 3.74
N PRO A 362 -17.84 11.56 3.12
CA PRO A 362 -19.29 11.43 2.94
C PRO A 362 -19.71 10.12 2.27
N ILE A 363 -20.89 9.61 2.64
CA ILE A 363 -21.52 8.46 1.98
C ILE A 363 -21.98 8.87 0.59
N SER A 364 -21.52 8.16 -0.43
CA SER A 364 -21.78 8.48 -1.84
C SER A 364 -22.02 7.21 -2.67
N PRO A 365 -22.85 7.26 -3.74
CA PRO A 365 -22.95 6.19 -4.71
C PRO A 365 -21.74 6.12 -5.67
N GLU A 366 -20.88 7.13 -5.66
CA GLU A 366 -19.70 7.14 -6.53
C GLU A 366 -18.72 6.02 -6.16
N PRO A 367 -18.08 5.39 -7.18
CA PRO A 367 -17.04 4.39 -6.95
C PRO A 367 -15.98 4.89 -5.98
N LEU A 368 -15.51 3.98 -5.12
CA LEU A 368 -14.50 4.25 -4.11
C LEU A 368 -13.42 3.18 -4.20
N LEU A 369 -12.17 3.60 -4.10
CA LEU A 369 -11.01 2.72 -4.03
C LEU A 369 -10.03 3.29 -3.01
N LEU A 370 -9.59 2.47 -2.06
CA LEU A 370 -8.43 2.81 -1.21
C LEU A 370 -7.14 2.68 -2.02
N GLY A 371 -6.23 3.64 -1.86
CA GLY A 371 -4.94 3.66 -2.55
C GLY A 371 -4.03 2.50 -2.15
N SER A 372 -3.01 2.26 -2.98
CA SER A 372 -2.12 1.11 -2.92
C SER A 372 -0.87 1.31 -2.09
#